data_AF-A0A7T1T4R2-F1
#
_entry.id   AF-A0A7T1T4R2-F1
#
_cell.length_a   1.000
_cell.length_b   1.000
_cell.length_c   1.000
_cell.angle_alpha   90.00
_cell.angle_beta   90.00
_cell.angle_gamma   90.00
#
_symmetry.space_group_name_H-M   'P 1'
#
loop_
_entity.id
_entity.type
_entity.pdbx_description
1 polymer ?
#
loop_
_entity_poly.entity_id
_entity_poly.type
_entity_poly.pdbx_seq_one_letter_code
_entity_poly.pdbx_strand_id
1 'polypeptide(L)'
;MERDGQLDLYDRLAARLKEAHTRVRTLQVPEGVRVALQRKLLVITAASKHDLADAERRVDRLMTDIDEGRFPEEQAGKRADGTR
;
A
#
# COMPACT_ATOMS: atom_id res chain seq x y z
N MET A 1 1.41 -23.26 -21.21
CA MET A 1 1.23 -21.81 -21.46
C MET A 1 0.48 -21.07 -20.35
N GLU A 2 -0.15 -21.73 -19.37
CA GLU A 2 -0.80 -21.01 -18.24
C GLU A 2 0.19 -20.54 -17.15
N ARG A 3 1.36 -21.18 -17.04
CA ARG A 3 2.40 -20.79 -16.07
C ARG A 3 3.10 -19.49 -16.43
N ASP A 4 3.30 -19.24 -17.72
CA ASP A 4 4.01 -18.05 -18.21
C ASP A 4 3.18 -16.77 -17.93
N GLY A 5 1.87 -16.81 -18.20
CA GLY A 5 0.98 -15.68 -17.92
C GLY A 5 0.80 -15.37 -16.42
N GLN A 6 0.89 -16.38 -15.54
CA GLN A 6 0.85 -16.16 -14.10
C GLN A 6 2.15 -15.54 -13.56
N LEU A 7 3.30 -15.90 -14.14
CA LEU A 7 4.59 -15.28 -13.83
C LEU A 7 4.62 -13.81 -14.28
N ASP A 8 4.11 -13.51 -15.47
CA ASP A 8 3.98 -12.13 -15.95
C ASP A 8 3.11 -11.25 -15.03
N LEU A 9 1.99 -11.79 -14.53
CA LEU A 9 1.13 -11.08 -13.58
C LEU A 9 1.82 -10.86 -12.25
N TYR A 10 2.56 -11.85 -11.76
CA TYR A 10 3.34 -11.73 -10.53
C TYR A 10 4.44 -10.66 -10.66
N ASP A 11 5.19 -10.67 -11.76
CA ASP A 11 6.27 -9.71 -12.00
C ASP A 11 5.74 -8.27 -12.13
N ARG A 12 4.62 -8.08 -12.83
CA ARG A 12 3.93 -6.78 -12.91
C ARG A 12 3.49 -6.30 -11.53
N LEU A 13 2.87 -7.18 -10.74
CA LEU A 13 2.44 -6.83 -9.38
C LEU A 13 3.63 -6.51 -8.47
N ALA A 14 4.71 -7.27 -8.56
CA ALA A 14 5.94 -7.03 -7.81
C ALA A 14 6.56 -5.66 -8.17
N ALA A 15 6.59 -5.31 -9.45
CA ALA A 15 7.04 -3.99 -9.91
C ALA A 15 6.18 -2.86 -9.34
N ARG A 16 4.84 -3.00 -9.38
CA ARG A 16 3.91 -2.01 -8.82
C ARG A 16 4.05 -1.86 -7.30
N LEU A 17 4.22 -2.96 -6.57
CA LEU A 17 4.47 -2.92 -5.12
C LEU A 17 5.79 -2.20 -4.80
N LYS A 18 6.84 -2.46 -5.57
CA LYS A 18 8.13 -1.77 -5.41
C LYS A 18 8.00 -0.26 -5.65
N GLU A 19 7.25 0.14 -6.68
CA GLU A 19 6.94 1.55 -6.93
C GLU A 19 6.19 2.18 -5.75
N ALA A 20 5.16 1.49 -5.25
CA ALA A 20 4.35 1.98 -4.13
C ALA A 20 5.18 2.17 -2.85
N HIS A 21 6.06 1.21 -2.54
CA HIS A 21 7.01 1.34 -1.44
C HIS A 21 7.95 2.54 -1.62
N THR A 22 8.41 2.78 -2.84
CA THR A 22 9.30 3.91 -3.15
C THR A 22 8.57 5.23 -2.98
N ARG A 23 7.36 5.38 -3.54
CA ARG A 23 6.55 6.59 -3.40
C ARG A 23 6.25 6.91 -1.95
N VAL A 24 5.77 5.93 -1.16
CA VAL A 24 5.47 6.13 0.27
C VAL A 24 6.73 6.56 1.06
N ARG A 25 7.91 6.06 0.69
CA ARG A 25 9.17 6.47 1.32
C ARG A 25 9.57 7.90 0.98
N THR A 26 9.36 8.36 -0.24
CA THR A 26 9.76 9.71 -0.69
C THR A 26 8.70 10.78 -0.40
N LEU A 27 7.46 10.38 -0.16
CA LEU A 27 6.33 11.26 0.08
C LEU A 27 6.54 12.14 1.32
N GLN A 28 6.30 13.44 1.19
CA GLN A 28 6.41 14.41 2.28
C GLN A 28 5.07 14.51 3.02
N VAL A 29 4.83 13.60 3.95
CA VAL A 29 3.62 13.53 4.80
C VAL A 29 4.00 13.36 6.26
N PRO A 30 3.08 13.67 7.21
CA PRO A 30 3.28 13.37 8.62
C PRO A 30 3.63 11.91 8.86
N GLU A 31 4.39 11.64 9.92
CA GLU A 31 4.87 10.28 10.21
C GLU A 31 3.70 9.31 10.50
N GLY A 32 2.65 9.77 11.17
CA GLY A 32 1.44 8.97 11.41
C GLY A 32 0.79 8.49 10.11
N VAL A 33 0.73 9.35 9.09
CA VAL A 33 0.24 9.04 7.75
C VAL A 33 1.17 8.05 7.04
N ARG A 34 2.49 8.28 7.09
CA ARG A 34 3.49 7.38 6.48
C ARG A 34 3.40 5.97 7.03
N VAL A 35 3.32 5.83 8.36
CA VAL A 35 3.16 4.54 9.04
C VAL A 35 1.86 3.87 8.63
N ALA A 36 0.76 4.60 8.53
CA ALA A 36 -0.52 4.06 8.07
C ALA A 36 -0.45 3.54 6.62
N LEU A 37 0.21 4.28 5.72
CA LEU A 37 0.45 3.85 4.33
C LEU A 37 1.34 2.60 4.25
N GLN A 38 2.40 2.54 5.04
CA GLN A 38 3.26 1.35 5.13
C GLN A 38 2.50 0.11 5.62
N ARG A 39 1.65 0.27 6.64
CA ARG A 39 0.79 -0.82 7.13
C ARG A 39 -0.19 -1.29 6.06
N LYS A 40 -0.80 -0.38 5.31
CA LYS A 40 -1.66 -0.74 4.16
C LYS A 40 -0.88 -1.55 3.12
N LEU A 41 0.34 -1.13 2.76
CA LEU A 41 1.19 -1.88 1.82
C LEU A 41 1.49 -3.31 2.30
N LEU A 42 1.77 -3.51 3.59
CA LEU A 42 1.98 -4.85 4.15
C LEU A 42 0.75 -5.75 3.99
N VAL A 43 -0.45 -5.22 4.22
CA VAL A 43 -1.70 -5.97 4.02
C VAL A 43 -1.88 -6.37 2.55
N ILE A 44 -1.53 -5.49 1.62
CA ILE A 44 -1.64 -5.78 0.18
C ILE A 44 -0.63 -6.85 -0.26
N THR A 45 0.61 -6.76 0.22
CA THR A 45 1.64 -7.80 -0.02
C THR A 45 1.29 -9.14 0.61
N ALA A 46 0.54 -9.15 1.73
CA ALA A 46 0.02 -10.40 2.28
C ALA A 46 -1.09 -10.97 1.39
N ALA A 47 -2.00 -10.12 0.90
CA ALA A 47 -3.07 -10.53 -0.01
C ALA A 47 -2.53 -11.10 -1.33
N SER A 48 -1.43 -10.54 -1.87
CA SER A 48 -0.84 -10.99 -3.13
C SER A 48 -0.36 -12.43 -3.13
N LYS A 49 -0.17 -13.04 -1.95
CA LYS A 49 0.20 -14.46 -1.82
C LYS A 49 -0.98 -15.41 -2.06
N HIS A 50 -2.20 -14.91 -1.95
CA HIS A 50 -3.42 -15.71 -2.00
C HIS A 50 -4.36 -15.26 -3.13
N ASP A 51 -4.40 -13.96 -3.43
CA ASP A 51 -5.21 -13.36 -4.48
C ASP A 51 -4.44 -12.22 -5.15
N LEU A 52 -3.83 -12.52 -6.31
CA LEU A 52 -3.08 -11.53 -7.09
C LEU A 52 -3.99 -10.42 -7.64
N ALA A 53 -5.21 -10.77 -8.07
CA ALA A 53 -6.12 -9.81 -8.69
C ALA A 53 -6.65 -8.81 -7.66
N ASP A 54 -6.93 -9.27 -6.44
CA ASP A 54 -7.31 -8.40 -5.34
C ASP A 54 -6.16 -7.52 -4.88
N ALA A 55 -4.95 -8.07 -4.80
CA ALA A 55 -3.78 -7.27 -4.49
C ALA A 55 -3.54 -6.17 -5.54
N GLU A 56 -3.67 -6.48 -6.83
CA GLU A 56 -3.51 -5.50 -7.89
C GLU A 56 -4.51 -4.34 -7.77
N ARG A 57 -5.80 -4.64 -7.60
CA ARG A 57 -6.84 -3.62 -7.41
C ARG A 57 -6.56 -2.73 -6.19
N ARG A 58 -6.04 -3.32 -5.10
CA ARG A 58 -5.70 -2.57 -3.90
C ARG A 58 -4.46 -1.69 -4.07
N VAL A 59 -3.43 -2.16 -4.78
CA VAL A 59 -2.25 -1.33 -5.10
C VAL A 59 -2.67 -0.16 -5.98
N ASP A 60 -3.48 -0.42 -7.01
CA ASP A 60 -3.98 0.61 -7.92
C ASP A 60 -4.72 1.71 -7.16
N ARG A 61 -5.70 1.33 -6.34
CA ARG A 61 -6.44 2.27 -5.50
C ARG A 61 -5.54 3.05 -4.54
N LEU A 62 -4.55 2.39 -3.93
CA LEU A 62 -3.61 3.06 -3.03
C LEU A 62 -2.79 4.13 -3.77
N MET A 63 -2.32 3.83 -4.99
CA MET A 63 -1.57 4.79 -5.79
C MET A 63 -2.44 5.97 -6.20
N THR A 64 -3.67 5.73 -6.64
CA THR A 64 -4.65 6.80 -6.95
C THR A 64 -4.93 7.66 -5.71
N ASP A 65 -5.13 7.04 -4.54
CA ASP A 65 -5.33 7.77 -3.29
C ASP A 65 -4.10 8.64 -2.94
N ILE A 66 -2.87 8.14 -3.17
CA ILE A 66 -1.63 8.91 -2.97
C ILE A 66 -1.54 10.08 -3.94
N ASP A 67 -1.84 9.86 -5.22
CA ASP A 67 -1.76 10.88 -6.29
C ASP A 67 -2.82 11.98 -6.09
N GLU A 68 -3.98 11.64 -5.54
CA GLU A 68 -5.04 12.59 -5.18
C GLU A 68 -4.86 13.20 -3.78
N GLY A 69 -3.80 12.84 -3.04
CA GLY A 69 -3.55 13.33 -1.67
C GLY A 69 -4.57 12.84 -0.63
N ARG A 70 -5.35 11.79 -0.95
CA ARG A 70 -6.33 11.16 -0.06
C ARG A 70 -5.65 10.18 0.88
N PHE A 71 -4.99 10.72 1.90
CA PHE A 71 -4.27 9.91 2.87
C PHE A 71 -5.20 9.32 3.93
N PRO A 72 -4.87 8.13 4.49
CA PRO A 72 -5.58 7.62 5.65
C PRO A 72 -5.51 8.65 6.78
N GLU A 73 -6.68 9.10 7.27
CA GLU A 73 -6.76 9.99 8.43
C GLU A 73 -6.03 9.38 9.62
N GLU A 74 -5.32 10.24 10.36
CA GLU A 74 -4.46 9.88 11.48
C GLU A 74 -5.29 9.37 12.67
N GLN A 75 -5.87 8.17 12.56
CA GLN A 75 -6.47 7.48 13.70
C GLN A 75 -5.41 7.07 14.75
N ALA A 76 -4.13 7.29 14.48
CA ALA A 76 -3.01 7.01 15.37
C ALA A 76 -2.71 8.14 16.38
N GLY A 77 -3.24 9.36 16.20
CA GLY A 77 -2.97 10.50 17.10
C GLY A 77 -3.89 10.62 18.30
N LYS A 78 -5.09 10.02 18.27
CA LYS A 78 -6.12 10.23 19.33
C LYS A 78 -6.02 9.28 20.54
N ARG A 79 -4.96 8.46 20.65
CA ARG A 79 -4.75 7.55 21.80
C ARG A 79 -3.53 7.88 22.65
N ALA A 80 -2.92 9.06 22.49
CA ALA A 80 -1.78 9.51 23.30
C ALA A 80 -2.09 10.73 24.18
N ASP A 81 -3.32 11.24 24.18
CA ASP A 81 -3.77 12.26 25.15
C ASP A 81 -4.80 11.64 26.10
N GLY A 82 -4.28 10.85 27.04
CA GLY A 82 -5.01 10.28 28.16
C GLY A 82 -4.31 10.65 29.45
N THR A 83 -4.13 11.95 29.69
CA THR A 83 -3.74 12.44 31.01
C THR A 83 -4.95 12.38 31.92
N ARG A 84 -5.01 11.40 32.82
CA ARG A 84 -5.54 11.58 34.17
C ARG A 84 -5.01 10.53 35.15
#